data_AF-A0A182DXP6-F1
#
_entry.id   AF-A0A182DXP6-F1
#
_cell.length_a   1.000
_cell.length_b   1.000
_cell.length_c   1.000
_cell.angle_alpha   90.00
_cell.angle_beta   90.00
_cell.angle_gamma   90.00
#
_symmetry.space_group_name_H-M   'P 1'
#
loop_
_entity.id
_entity.type
_entity.pdbx_description
1 polymer ?
#
loop_
_entity_poly.entity_id
_entity_poly.type
_entity_poly.pdbx_seq_one_letter_code
_entity_poly.pdbx_strand_id
1 'polypeptide(L)'
;MPTQLIICGAIKILIVILTIIVLILLDPVYTVAYISVNYEIVLIYIISSLTLLHCIVSIIMYVIVYRQKMGERGAISLTNCSITEVVFAGAGMIAWMLVCGIGGTISQRTIIETGEHFGWIAACAGIVVSLYLAIMALFCLNLMVEKVFSSDRNNKYISAHYPHNSRI
;
A
#
# COMPACT_ATOMS: atom_id res chain seq x y z
N MET A 1 15.86 -2.97 11.61
CA MET A 1 15.22 -2.54 10.34
C MET A 1 15.15 -1.02 10.33
N PRO A 2 15.22 -0.31 9.19
CA PRO A 2 14.85 1.11 9.18
C PRO A 2 13.43 1.23 9.74
N THR A 3 13.22 2.17 10.68
CA THR A 3 11.97 2.34 11.44
C THR A 3 10.74 2.42 10.53
N GLN A 4 10.91 2.95 9.32
CA GLN A 4 9.89 3.06 8.28
C GLN A 4 9.35 1.71 7.80
N LEU A 5 10.20 0.67 7.65
CA LEU A 5 9.73 -0.67 7.26
C LEU A 5 8.89 -1.32 8.35
N ILE A 6 9.21 -1.05 9.63
CA ILE A 6 8.44 -1.55 10.77
C ILE A 6 7.07 -0.88 10.82
N ILE A 7 7.04 0.45 10.69
CA ILE A 7 5.79 1.23 10.66
C ILE A 7 4.92 0.78 9.47
N CYS A 8 5.51 0.62 8.29
CA CYS A 8 4.78 0.13 7.11
C CYS A 8 4.23 -1.27 7.34
N GLY A 9 5.02 -2.19 7.90
CA GLY A 9 4.56 -3.53 8.25
C GLY A 9 3.36 -3.51 9.20
N ALA A 10 3.40 -2.67 10.23
CA ALA A 10 2.28 -2.50 11.15
C ALA A 10 1.00 -1.98 10.46
N ILE A 11 1.15 -0.96 9.59
CA ILE A 11 0.01 -0.43 8.81
C ILE A 11 -0.56 -1.50 7.87
N LYS A 12 0.29 -2.31 7.23
CA LYS A 12 -0.16 -3.40 6.35
C LYS A 12 -0.89 -4.51 7.11
N ILE A 13 -0.47 -4.83 8.34
CA ILE A 13 -1.22 -5.76 9.21
C ILE A 13 -2.62 -5.20 9.48
N LEU A 14 -2.74 -3.91 9.78
CA LEU A 14 -4.03 -3.27 9.99
C LEU A 14 -4.91 -3.31 8.72
N ILE A 15 -4.33 -3.06 7.54
CA ILE A 15 -5.02 -3.19 6.24
C ILE A 15 -5.53 -4.63 6.06
N VAL A 16 -4.72 -5.64 6.38
CA VAL A 16 -5.13 -7.06 6.29
C VAL A 16 -6.31 -7.34 7.21
N ILE A 17 -6.27 -6.90 8.46
CA ILE A 17 -7.37 -7.09 9.42
C ILE A 17 -8.66 -6.45 8.90
N LEU A 18 -8.59 -5.20 8.44
CA LEU A 18 -9.75 -4.51 7.87
C LEU A 18 -10.27 -5.20 6.59
N THR A 19 -9.38 -5.73 5.76
CA THR A 19 -9.76 -6.47 4.54
C THR A 19 -10.49 -7.77 4.90
N ILE A 20 -10.04 -8.47 5.96
CA ILE A 20 -10.73 -9.66 6.46
C ILE A 20 -12.11 -9.30 7.00
N ILE A 21 -12.24 -8.19 7.74
CA ILE A 21 -13.55 -7.70 8.22
C ILE A 21 -14.49 -7.41 7.05
N VAL A 22 -13.99 -6.77 5.99
CA VAL A 22 -14.77 -6.52 4.75
C VAL A 22 -15.24 -7.84 4.12
N LEU A 23 -14.37 -8.86 4.06
CA LEU A 23 -14.75 -10.18 3.53
C LEU A 23 -15.77 -10.91 4.41
N ILE A 24 -15.73 -10.73 5.74
CA ILE A 24 -16.72 -11.32 6.67
C ILE A 24 -18.08 -10.62 6.52
N LEU A 25 -18.08 -9.30 6.42
CA LEU A 25 -19.29 -8.50 6.20
C LEU A 25 -19.92 -8.79 4.83
N LEU A 26 -19.11 -9.19 3.86
CA LEU A 26 -19.54 -9.65 2.55
C LEU A 26 -20.01 -11.12 2.66
N ASP A 27 -21.15 -11.36 3.33
CA ASP A 27 -21.69 -12.70 3.60
C ASP A 27 -21.81 -13.54 2.30
N PRO A 28 -21.35 -14.81 2.29
CA PRO A 28 -21.48 -15.72 1.16
C PRO A 28 -22.92 -15.88 0.62
N VAL A 29 -23.94 -15.66 1.44
CA VAL A 29 -25.35 -15.70 1.00
C VAL A 29 -25.64 -14.61 -0.05
N TYR A 30 -25.02 -13.43 0.07
CA TYR A 30 -25.15 -12.36 -0.92
C TYR A 30 -24.36 -12.65 -2.20
N THR A 31 -23.32 -13.49 -2.13
CA THR A 31 -22.57 -13.91 -3.32
C THR A 31 -23.33 -14.95 -4.13
N VAL A 32 -23.88 -16.00 -3.50
CA VAL A 32 -24.50 -17.13 -4.23
C VAL A 32 -25.83 -16.74 -4.89
N ALA A 33 -26.62 -15.86 -4.28
CA ALA A 33 -27.90 -15.42 -4.84
C ALA A 33 -27.76 -14.36 -5.97
N TYR A 34 -26.64 -13.63 -6.04
CA TYR A 34 -26.44 -12.49 -6.96
C TYR A 34 -25.25 -12.66 -7.92
N ILE A 35 -24.52 -13.78 -7.88
CA ILE A 35 -23.29 -14.02 -8.66
C ILE A 35 -23.50 -13.93 -10.18
N SER A 36 -24.72 -14.13 -10.69
CA SER A 36 -25.01 -13.95 -12.13
C SER A 36 -25.50 -12.55 -12.51
N VAL A 37 -25.70 -11.62 -11.56
CA VAL A 37 -26.35 -10.32 -11.82
C VAL A 37 -25.56 -9.10 -11.32
N ASN A 38 -24.76 -9.19 -10.24
CA ASN A 38 -24.20 -8.00 -9.59
C ASN A 38 -22.66 -7.94 -9.61
N TYR A 39 -22.11 -7.35 -10.68
CA TYR A 39 -20.68 -7.17 -10.92
C TYR A 39 -19.95 -6.37 -9.82
N GLU A 40 -20.66 -5.52 -9.10
CA GLU A 40 -20.13 -4.68 -8.03
C GLU A 40 -19.58 -5.49 -6.83
N ILE A 41 -20.30 -6.52 -6.41
CA ILE A 41 -19.90 -7.40 -5.29
C ILE A 41 -18.65 -8.20 -5.67
N VAL A 42 -18.60 -8.66 -6.92
CA VAL A 42 -17.45 -9.39 -7.47
C VAL A 42 -16.21 -8.51 -7.48
N LEU A 43 -16.34 -7.22 -7.83
CA LEU A 43 -15.23 -6.27 -7.79
C LEU A 43 -14.66 -6.08 -6.37
N ILE A 44 -15.52 -6.00 -5.34
CA ILE A 44 -15.07 -5.92 -3.95
C ILE A 44 -14.24 -7.15 -3.58
N TYR A 45 -14.68 -8.35 -4.00
CA TYR A 45 -13.98 -9.59 -3.73
C TYR A 45 -12.61 -9.67 -4.42
N ILE A 46 -12.54 -9.27 -5.70
CA ILE A 46 -11.30 -9.22 -6.47
C ILE A 46 -10.31 -8.23 -5.84
N ILE A 47 -10.76 -7.02 -5.50
CA ILE A 47 -9.91 -5.99 -4.90
C ILE A 47 -9.42 -6.43 -3.51
N SER A 48 -10.28 -7.05 -2.70
CA SER A 48 -9.91 -7.58 -1.39
C SER A 48 -8.88 -8.71 -1.52
N SER A 49 -9.08 -9.63 -2.46
CA SER A 49 -8.15 -10.75 -2.72
C SER A 49 -6.78 -10.25 -3.21
N LEU A 50 -6.76 -9.28 -4.14
CA LEU A 50 -5.53 -8.64 -4.62
C LEU A 50 -4.80 -7.90 -3.50
N THR A 51 -5.54 -7.28 -2.58
CA THR A 51 -4.98 -6.58 -1.42
C THR A 51 -4.28 -7.54 -0.47
N LEU A 52 -4.92 -8.68 -0.16
CA LEU A 52 -4.30 -9.73 0.66
C LEU A 52 -3.04 -10.30 -0.01
N LEU A 53 -3.11 -10.58 -1.31
CA LEU A 53 -1.96 -11.05 -2.07
C LEU A 53 -0.80 -10.05 -2.04
N HIS A 54 -1.08 -8.77 -2.28
CA HIS A 54 -0.09 -7.70 -2.22
C HIS A 54 0.55 -7.58 -0.82
N CYS A 55 -0.25 -7.66 0.25
CA CYS A 55 0.28 -7.64 1.61
C CYS A 55 1.23 -8.81 1.88
N ILE A 56 0.90 -10.03 1.43
CA ILE A 56 1.77 -11.20 1.56
C ILE A 56 3.08 -11.00 0.80
N VAL A 57 3.00 -10.60 -0.48
CA VAL A 57 4.19 -10.38 -1.32
C VAL A 57 5.10 -9.31 -0.71
N SER A 58 4.53 -8.23 -0.20
CA SER A 58 5.30 -7.16 0.45
C SER A 58 5.97 -7.63 1.76
N ILE A 59 5.29 -8.43 2.59
CA ILE A 59 5.90 -8.99 3.80
C ILE A 59 7.09 -9.89 3.43
N ILE A 60 6.93 -10.76 2.41
CA ILE A 60 8.02 -11.61 1.91
C ILE A 60 9.20 -10.76 1.45
N MET A 61 8.92 -9.70 0.67
CA MET A 61 9.95 -8.75 0.23
C MET A 61 10.70 -8.14 1.41
N TYR A 62 10.02 -7.72 2.48
CA TYR A 62 10.65 -7.16 3.68
C TYR A 62 11.56 -8.16 4.38
N VAL A 63 11.15 -9.43 4.47
CA VAL A 63 11.96 -10.52 5.04
C VAL A 63 13.21 -10.77 4.21
N ILE A 64 13.10 -10.81 2.87
CA ILE A 64 14.24 -11.00 1.97
C ILE A 64 15.24 -9.84 2.11
N VAL A 65 14.76 -8.59 2.04
CA VAL A 65 15.59 -7.39 2.20
C VAL A 65 16.30 -7.38 3.56
N TYR A 66 15.60 -7.81 4.61
CA TYR A 66 16.20 -7.92 5.95
C TYR A 66 17.30 -8.97 6.01
N ARG A 67 17.09 -10.15 5.44
CA ARG A 67 18.11 -11.22 5.40
C ARG A 67 19.33 -10.82 4.59
N GLN A 68 19.15 -10.21 3.42
CA GLN A 68 20.28 -9.77 2.58
C GLN A 68 21.13 -8.70 3.27
N LYS A 69 20.50 -7.77 4.00
CA LYS A 69 21.21 -6.74 4.77
C LYS A 69 22.09 -7.30 5.89
N MET A 70 21.79 -8.51 6.40
CA MET A 70 22.65 -9.19 7.37
C MET A 70 23.81 -9.96 6.71
N GLY A 71 23.69 -10.31 5.43
CA GLY A 71 24.69 -11.12 4.70
C GLY A 71 25.73 -10.31 3.93
N GLU A 72 25.39 -9.12 3.41
CA GLU A 72 26.30 -8.29 2.61
C GLU A 72 26.44 -6.86 3.15
N ARG A 73 27.68 -6.39 3.31
CA ARG A 73 28.05 -4.98 3.61
C ARG A 73 27.80 -4.02 2.43
N GLY A 74 27.17 -4.48 1.35
CA GLY A 74 26.78 -3.66 0.21
C GLY A 74 25.50 -2.89 0.54
N ALA A 75 25.53 -1.56 0.41
CA ALA A 75 24.35 -0.71 0.56
C ALA A 75 23.31 -1.06 -0.52
N ILE A 76 22.45 -2.04 -0.24
CA ILE A 76 21.26 -2.32 -1.05
C ILE A 76 20.48 -1.00 -1.11
N SER A 77 20.29 -0.47 -2.32
CA SER A 77 19.61 0.80 -2.49
C SER A 77 18.13 0.63 -2.11
N LEU A 78 17.78 1.06 -0.91
CA LEU A 78 16.40 1.08 -0.41
C LEU A 78 15.46 1.89 -1.31
N THR A 79 16.02 2.70 -2.20
CA THR A 79 15.29 3.48 -3.20
C THR A 79 14.39 2.64 -4.09
N ASN A 80 14.83 1.47 -4.56
CA ASN A 80 13.98 0.65 -5.45
C ASN A 80 12.78 0.07 -4.69
N CYS A 81 12.99 -0.35 -3.44
CA CYS A 81 11.92 -0.83 -2.55
C CYS A 81 10.93 0.29 -2.21
N SER A 82 11.42 1.49 -1.90
CA SER A 82 10.55 2.63 -1.60
C SER A 82 9.71 3.07 -2.80
N ILE A 83 10.26 3.04 -4.03
CA ILE A 83 9.50 3.38 -5.24
C ILE A 83 8.41 2.35 -5.49
N THR A 84 8.73 1.05 -5.39
CA THR A 84 7.70 0.01 -5.56
C THR A 84 6.58 0.15 -4.53
N GLU A 85 6.92 0.46 -3.28
CA GLU A 85 5.93 0.67 -2.22
C GLU A 85 5.02 1.88 -2.50
N VAL A 86 5.56 2.99 -3.00
CA VAL A 86 4.75 4.15 -3.37
C VAL A 86 3.79 3.81 -4.51
N VAL A 87 4.25 3.10 -5.55
CA VAL A 87 3.42 2.72 -6.69
C VAL A 87 2.29 1.77 -6.25
N PHE A 88 2.62 0.74 -5.48
CA PHE A 88 1.61 -0.21 -5.00
C PHE A 88 0.65 0.42 -3.98
N ALA A 89 1.13 1.32 -3.11
CA ALA A 89 0.26 2.04 -2.19
C ALA A 89 -0.69 2.99 -2.93
N GLY A 90 -0.23 3.63 -4.01
CA GLY A 90 -1.09 4.43 -4.88
C GLY A 90 -2.16 3.59 -5.58
N ALA A 91 -1.78 2.43 -6.14
CA ALA A 91 -2.73 1.51 -6.76
C ALA A 91 -3.75 0.98 -5.73
N GLY A 92 -3.30 0.62 -4.52
CA GLY A 92 -4.16 0.19 -3.42
C GLY A 92 -5.14 1.28 -3.00
N MET A 93 -4.69 2.52 -2.86
CA MET A 93 -5.54 3.67 -2.54
C MET A 93 -6.67 3.84 -3.56
N ILE A 94 -6.37 3.79 -4.86
CA ILE A 94 -7.36 3.93 -5.94
C ILE A 94 -8.36 2.77 -5.89
N ALA A 95 -7.87 1.53 -5.76
CA ALA A 95 -8.73 0.35 -5.71
C ALA A 95 -9.71 0.39 -4.52
N TRP A 96 -9.23 0.76 -3.33
CA TRP A 96 -10.08 0.87 -2.15
C TRP A 96 -11.02 2.08 -2.16
N MET A 97 -10.67 3.14 -2.88
CA MET A 97 -11.59 4.26 -3.11
C MET A 97 -12.79 3.83 -3.97
N LEU A 98 -12.56 2.97 -4.97
CA LEU A 98 -13.65 2.35 -5.74
C LEU A 98 -14.54 1.47 -4.85
N VAL A 99 -13.94 0.63 -3.99
CA VAL A 99 -14.70 -0.20 -3.04
C VAL A 99 -15.53 0.66 -2.08
N CYS A 100 -14.97 1.76 -1.58
CA CYS A 100 -15.69 2.71 -0.73
C CYS A 100 -16.91 3.31 -1.45
N GLY A 101 -16.74 3.73 -2.71
CA GLY A 101 -17.83 4.26 -3.53
C GLY A 101 -18.92 3.23 -3.79
N ILE A 102 -18.53 2.01 -4.19
CA ILE A 102 -19.45 0.90 -4.45
C ILE A 102 -20.21 0.51 -3.18
N GLY A 103 -19.52 0.37 -2.04
CA GLY A 103 -20.16 0.06 -0.76
C GLY A 103 -21.21 1.11 -0.37
N GLY A 104 -20.90 2.39 -0.58
CA GLY A 104 -21.82 3.49 -0.29
C GLY A 104 -23.03 3.58 -1.23
N THR A 105 -22.87 3.26 -2.52
CA THR A 105 -24.01 3.24 -3.45
C THR A 105 -24.91 2.01 -3.20
N ILE A 106 -24.33 0.86 -2.85
CA ILE A 106 -25.08 -0.34 -2.49
C ILE A 106 -25.87 -0.11 -1.20
N SER A 107 -25.27 0.53 -0.19
CA SER A 107 -25.96 0.79 1.08
C SER A 107 -27.19 1.69 0.91
N GLN A 108 -27.18 2.59 -0.07
CA GLN A 108 -28.31 3.49 -0.34
C GLN A 108 -29.48 2.81 -1.08
N ARG A 109 -29.20 1.79 -1.90
CA ARG A 109 -30.22 1.12 -2.73
C ARG A 109 -30.78 -0.16 -2.12
N THR A 110 -30.26 -0.61 -0.99
CA THR A 110 -30.62 -1.88 -0.34
C THR A 110 -31.45 -1.68 0.94
N ILE A 111 -32.19 -2.71 1.35
CA ILE A 111 -33.06 -2.71 2.54
C ILE A 111 -32.21 -2.55 3.80
N ILE A 112 -32.78 -1.96 4.86
CA ILE A 112 -32.12 -1.48 6.09
C ILE A 112 -31.02 -2.40 6.63
N GLU A 113 -31.28 -3.70 6.87
CA GLU A 113 -30.27 -4.62 7.44
C GLU A 113 -29.10 -4.91 6.47
N THR A 114 -29.40 -5.21 5.21
CA THR A 114 -28.38 -5.44 4.18
C THR A 114 -27.60 -4.15 3.88
N GLY A 115 -28.28 -3.01 3.87
CA GLY A 115 -27.68 -1.70 3.63
C GLY A 115 -26.73 -1.28 4.73
N GLU A 116 -27.02 -1.63 5.99
CA GLU A 116 -26.12 -1.40 7.12
C GLU A 116 -24.78 -2.12 6.93
N HIS A 117 -24.79 -3.40 6.54
CA HIS A 117 -23.57 -4.17 6.28
C HIS A 117 -22.71 -3.53 5.18
N PHE A 118 -23.32 -3.10 4.06
CA PHE A 118 -22.59 -2.41 3.00
C PHE A 118 -22.09 -1.02 3.42
N GLY A 119 -22.79 -0.34 4.33
CA GLY A 119 -22.32 0.90 4.95
C GLY A 119 -21.05 0.69 5.78
N TRP A 120 -21.00 -0.37 6.58
CA TRP A 120 -19.80 -0.76 7.33
C TRP A 120 -18.64 -1.15 6.42
N ILE A 121 -18.91 -1.82 5.29
CA ILE A 121 -17.89 -2.10 4.26
C ILE A 121 -17.32 -0.79 3.70
N ALA A 122 -18.17 0.19 3.38
CA ALA A 122 -17.72 1.49 2.89
C ALA A 122 -16.87 2.24 3.92
N ALA A 123 -17.27 2.23 5.19
CA ALA A 123 -16.50 2.83 6.27
C ALA A 123 -15.12 2.18 6.44
N CYS A 124 -15.06 0.84 6.43
CA CYS A 124 -13.80 0.10 6.48
C CYS A 124 -12.91 0.42 5.26
N ALA A 125 -13.49 0.47 4.07
CA ALA A 125 -12.78 0.83 2.85
C ALA A 125 -12.19 2.25 2.92
N GLY A 126 -12.94 3.23 3.44
CA GLY A 126 -12.45 4.58 3.67
C GLY A 126 -11.25 4.63 4.63
N ILE A 127 -11.28 3.84 5.71
CA ILE A 127 -10.12 3.71 6.61
C ILE A 127 -8.93 3.11 5.86
N VAL A 128 -9.13 2.05 5.07
CA VAL A 128 -8.06 1.44 4.28
C VAL A 128 -7.44 2.43 3.28
N VAL A 129 -8.25 3.26 2.61
CA VAL A 129 -7.75 4.35 1.74
C VAL A 129 -6.82 5.30 2.51
N SER A 130 -7.21 5.71 3.72
CA SER A 130 -6.39 6.59 4.56
C SER A 130 -5.07 5.94 4.98
N LEU A 131 -5.07 4.63 5.25
CA LEU A 131 -3.87 3.87 5.59
C LEU A 131 -2.91 3.75 4.39
N TYR A 132 -3.43 3.55 3.19
CA TYR A 132 -2.61 3.58 1.97
C TYR A 132 -2.01 4.96 1.70
N LEU A 133 -2.77 6.02 1.95
CA LEU A 133 -2.27 7.39 1.85
C LEU A 133 -1.14 7.64 2.87
N ALA A 134 -1.27 7.14 4.10
CA ALA A 134 -0.22 7.23 5.12
C ALA A 134 1.07 6.51 4.69
N ILE A 135 0.96 5.31 4.09
CA ILE A 135 2.12 4.59 3.54
C ILE A 135 2.79 5.41 2.43
N MET A 136 2.01 5.94 1.48
CA MET A 136 2.55 6.79 0.42
C MET A 136 3.26 8.02 0.98
N ALA A 137 2.66 8.72 1.93
CA ALA A 137 3.24 9.91 2.55
C ALA A 137 4.57 9.58 3.24
N LEU A 138 4.63 8.49 4.01
CA LEU A 138 5.86 8.04 4.67
C LEU A 138 6.99 7.81 3.66
N PHE A 139 6.78 7.03 2.60
CA PHE A 139 7.83 6.74 1.63
C PHE A 139 8.16 7.92 0.71
N CYS A 140 7.20 8.76 0.36
CA CYS A 140 7.43 9.96 -0.44
C CYS A 140 8.30 10.96 0.31
N LEU A 141 8.01 11.21 1.59
CA LEU A 141 8.85 12.07 2.45
C LEU A 141 10.27 11.52 2.58
N ASN A 142 10.44 10.21 2.72
CA ASN A 142 11.78 9.60 2.79
C ASN A 142 12.55 9.77 1.48
N LEU A 143 11.89 9.58 0.34
CA LEU A 143 12.48 9.83 -0.97
C LEU A 143 12.87 11.29 -1.15
N MET A 144 12.05 12.24 -0.67
CA MET A 144 12.40 13.66 -0.71
C MET A 144 13.63 13.96 0.16
N VAL A 145 13.68 13.44 1.39
CA VAL A 145 14.84 13.63 2.29
C VAL A 145 16.11 13.01 1.68
N GLU A 146 16.04 11.79 1.16
CA GLU A 146 17.21 11.08 0.62
C GLU A 146 17.66 11.58 -0.76
N LYS A 147 16.75 12.04 -1.63
CA LYS A 147 17.11 12.44 -3.02
C LYS A 147 17.13 13.94 -3.26
N VAL A 148 16.27 14.71 -2.59
CA VAL A 148 16.17 16.17 -2.78
C VAL A 148 17.09 16.90 -1.80
N PHE A 149 17.18 16.43 -0.55
CA PHE A 149 17.98 17.08 0.49
C PHE A 149 19.34 16.44 0.76
N SER A 150 19.73 15.37 0.06
CA SER A 150 21.06 14.78 0.25
C SER A 150 22.18 15.68 -0.28
N SER A 151 22.97 16.21 0.67
CA SER A 151 24.15 17.03 0.39
C SER A 151 25.23 16.29 -0.43
N ASP A 152 25.17 14.95 -0.49
CA ASP A 152 26.07 14.10 -1.27
C ASP A 152 25.89 14.26 -2.79
N ARG A 153 24.69 14.67 -3.24
CA ARG A 153 24.49 15.04 -4.65
C ARG A 153 25.33 16.26 -5.00
N ASN A 154 25.44 17.24 -4.11
CA ASN A 154 26.23 18.45 -4.34
C ASN A 154 27.72 18.11 -4.48
N ASN A 155 28.24 17.21 -3.64
CA ASN A 155 29.64 16.78 -3.71
C ASN A 155 29.98 15.98 -4.97
N LYS A 156 29.04 15.19 -5.52
CA LYS A 156 29.28 14.40 -6.75
C LYS A 156 29.32 15.26 -8.02
N TYR A 157 28.62 16.40 -8.04
CA TYR A 157 28.75 17.40 -9.11
C TYR A 157 30.01 18.27 -8.92
N ILE A 158 30.35 18.64 -7.69
CA ILE A 158 31.57 19.41 -7.38
C ILE A 158 32.83 18.59 -7.69
N SER A 159 32.87 17.30 -7.36
CA SER A 159 34.01 16.41 -7.66
C SER A 159 34.16 16.08 -9.15
N ALA A 160 33.06 16.18 -9.92
CA ALA A 160 33.09 16.01 -11.37
C ALA A 160 33.51 17.29 -12.11
N HIS A 161 33.40 18.47 -11.48
CA HIS A 161 33.79 19.77 -12.06
C HIS A 161 35.22 20.20 -11.73
N TYR A 162 35.86 19.60 -10.74
CA TYR A 162 37.29 19.79 -10.47
C TYR A 162 38.05 18.49 -10.71
N PRO A 163 38.47 18.18 -11.95
CA PRO A 163 39.49 17.17 -12.16
C PRO A 163 40.75 17.61 -11.40
N HIS A 164 41.08 16.88 -10.35
CA HIS A 164 42.31 17.03 -9.60
C HIS A 164 43.48 16.57 -10.47
N ASN A 165 43.91 17.42 -11.41
CA ASN A 165 45.18 17.25 -12.08
C ASN A 165 45.79 18.60 -12.51
N SER A 166 46.16 19.41 -11.52
CA SER A 166 47.20 20.42 -11.68
C SER A 166 48.41 20.00 -10.86
N ARG A 167 49.18 19.04 -11.38
CA ARG A 167 50.58 18.86 -11.02
C ARG A 167 51.42 19.38 -12.19
N ILE A 168 51.90 20.61 -12.02
CA ILE A 168 53.15 21.12 -12.59
C ILE A 168 54.27 20.49 -11.76
#